data_AF-A0A7W0EWF1-F1
#
_entry.id   AF-A0A7W0EWF1-F1
#
_cell.length_a   1.000
_cell.length_b   1.000
_cell.length_c   1.000
_cell.angle_alpha   90.00
_cell.angle_beta   90.00
_cell.angle_gamma   90.00
#
_symmetry.space_group_name_H-M   'P 1'
#
loop_
_entity.id
_entity.type
_entity.pdbx_description
1 polymer ?
#
loop_
_entity_poly.entity_id
_entity_poly.type
_entity_poly.pdbx_seq_one_letter_code
_entity_poly.pdbx_strand_id
1 'polypeptide(L)'
;MNRPVRTTLVLAFLCGFVIYPALVTLLTPVLGWPATAKLVLWALTAVYSFLLARWSNTKAQSILFPLVLLLGAALWPDVYAGFFLLLLGVMSWIRSGICFQDKPMRGVLAELITIGGGISMAGLWLPSSMLQWELGIWLFGLVQCLYFYIIAYGYPNRVEKVAIDPFEQARQELERVLERQ
;
A
#
# COMPACT_ATOMS: atom_id res chain seq x y z
N MET A 1 3.31 0.62 -19.12
CA MET A 1 3.51 1.06 -17.72
C MET A 1 2.54 0.30 -16.83
N ASN A 2 3.04 -0.43 -15.83
CA ASN A 2 2.21 -1.31 -14.99
C ASN A 2 1.13 -0.50 -14.26
N ARG A 3 -0.15 -0.87 -14.44
CA ARG A 3 -1.31 -0.24 -13.78
C ARG A 3 -1.08 0.13 -12.29
N PRO A 4 -0.52 -0.74 -11.42
CA PRO A 4 -0.30 -0.42 -10.00
C PRO A 4 0.68 0.72 -9.75
N VAL A 5 1.69 0.91 -10.60
CA VAL A 5 2.68 2.00 -10.46
C VAL A 5 2.03 3.34 -10.73
N ARG A 6 1.25 3.44 -11.82
CA ARG A 6 0.56 4.70 -12.19
C ARG A 6 -0.43 5.11 -11.10
N THR A 7 -1.21 4.17 -10.57
CA THR A 7 -2.19 4.46 -9.52
C THR A 7 -1.54 4.84 -8.20
N THR A 8 -0.43 4.20 -7.81
CA THR A 8 0.31 4.56 -6.60
C THR A 8 0.93 5.94 -6.71
N LEU A 9 1.45 6.29 -7.89
CA LEU A 9 2.04 7.61 -8.14
C LEU A 9 0.98 8.73 -8.09
N VAL A 10 -0.16 8.53 -8.75
CA VAL A 10 -1.28 9.50 -8.69
C VAL A 10 -1.82 9.62 -7.27
N LEU A 11 -1.99 8.49 -6.57
CA LEU A 11 -2.43 8.48 -5.19
C LEU A 11 -1.43 9.21 -4.29
N ALA A 12 -0.12 8.94 -4.41
CA ALA A 12 0.90 9.61 -3.63
C ALA A 12 0.88 11.14 -3.82
N PHE A 13 0.69 11.59 -5.06
CA PHE A 13 0.54 13.01 -5.38
C PHE A 13 -0.71 13.62 -4.73
N LEU A 14 -1.87 12.99 -4.91
CA LEU A 14 -3.13 13.45 -4.31
C LEU A 14 -3.06 13.44 -2.77
N CYS A 15 -2.50 12.38 -2.18
CA CYS A 15 -2.34 12.25 -0.74
C CYS A 15 -1.43 13.34 -0.17
N GLY A 16 -0.28 13.58 -0.81
CA GLY A 16 0.69 14.57 -0.33
C GLY A 16 0.20 16.01 -0.46
N PHE A 17 -0.34 16.39 -1.61
CA PHE A 17 -0.59 17.81 -1.93
C PHE A 17 -2.06 18.25 -1.87
N VAL A 18 -3.01 17.31 -1.83
CA VAL A 18 -4.45 17.64 -1.85
C VAL A 18 -5.13 17.15 -0.59
N ILE A 19 -5.07 15.85 -0.31
CA ILE A 19 -5.87 15.20 0.73
C ILE A 19 -5.30 15.49 2.12
N TYR A 20 -3.99 15.34 2.31
CA TYR A 20 -3.35 15.63 3.60
C TYR A 20 -3.59 17.08 4.05
N PRO A 21 -3.24 18.11 3.26
CA PRO A 21 -3.43 19.49 3.70
C PRO A 21 -4.92 19.83 3.91
N ALA A 22 -5.83 19.33 3.07
CA ALA A 22 -7.27 19.54 3.23
C ALA A 22 -7.82 18.90 4.52
N LEU A 23 -7.44 17.66 4.82
CA LEU A 23 -7.93 16.98 6.02
C LEU A 23 -7.32 17.55 7.30
N VAL A 24 -6.03 17.91 7.26
CA VAL A 24 -5.35 18.51 8.41
C VAL A 24 -5.96 19.88 8.73
N THR A 25 -6.18 20.74 7.73
CA THR A 25 -6.80 22.06 7.95
C THR A 25 -8.23 21.95 8.49
N LEU A 26 -9.01 20.96 8.01
CA LEU A 26 -10.39 20.75 8.45
C LEU A 26 -10.50 20.17 9.88
N LEU A 27 -9.62 19.21 10.23
CA LEU A 27 -9.76 18.41 11.45
C LEU A 27 -8.93 18.95 12.64
N THR A 28 -7.83 19.68 12.37
CA THR A 28 -6.96 20.24 13.43
C THR A 28 -7.72 21.11 14.44
N PRO A 29 -8.68 21.97 14.04
CA PRO A 29 -9.45 22.78 15.00
C PRO A 29 -10.27 21.95 16.00
N VAL A 30 -10.63 20.72 15.65
CA VAL A 30 -11.52 19.86 16.47
C VAL A 30 -10.72 18.88 17.32
N LEU A 31 -9.68 18.27 16.76
CA LEU A 31 -8.96 17.14 17.36
C LEU A 31 -7.55 17.51 17.84
N GLY A 32 -7.08 18.72 17.55
CA GLY A 32 -5.70 19.13 17.76
C GLY A 32 -4.74 18.50 16.75
N TRP A 33 -3.56 19.12 16.62
CA TRP A 33 -2.51 18.68 15.68
C TRP A 33 -2.06 17.22 15.84
N PRO A 34 -1.80 16.70 17.07
CA PRO A 34 -1.29 15.34 17.29
C PRO A 34 -2.18 14.24 16.71
N ALA A 35 -3.46 14.32 17.07
CA ALA A 35 -4.45 13.31 16.75
C ALA A 35 -4.83 13.39 15.28
N THR A 36 -4.96 14.62 14.76
CA THR A 36 -5.26 14.85 13.34
C THR A 36 -4.20 14.24 12.43
N ALA A 37 -2.91 14.50 12.69
CA ALA A 37 -1.84 13.94 11.87
C ALA A 37 -1.86 12.40 11.87
N LYS A 38 -2.00 11.77 13.04
CA LYS A 38 -2.06 10.30 13.17
C LYS A 38 -3.27 9.70 12.46
N LEU A 39 -4.44 10.30 12.60
CA LEU A 39 -5.68 9.81 11.97
C LEU A 39 -5.68 9.98 10.45
N VAL A 40 -5.14 11.09 9.96
CA VAL A 40 -5.01 11.31 8.51
C VAL A 40 -4.03 10.29 7.93
N LEU A 41 -2.85 10.10 8.54
CA LEU A 41 -1.90 9.07 8.09
C LEU A 41 -2.50 7.66 8.12
N TRP A 42 -3.26 7.34 9.17
CA TRP A 42 -4.00 6.08 9.25
C TRP A 42 -4.99 5.93 8.08
N ALA A 43 -5.79 6.95 7.78
CA ALA A 43 -6.77 6.92 6.69
C ALA A 43 -6.09 6.74 5.33
N LEU A 44 -5.02 7.48 5.07
CA LEU A 44 -4.22 7.33 3.84
C LEU A 44 -3.66 5.91 3.71
N THR A 45 -3.18 5.35 4.81
CA THR A 45 -2.64 3.97 4.87
C THR A 45 -3.72 2.92 4.65
N ALA A 46 -4.92 3.13 5.19
CA ALA A 46 -6.06 2.25 4.98
C ALA A 46 -6.47 2.21 3.49
N VAL A 47 -6.57 3.37 2.84
CA VAL A 47 -6.85 3.47 1.40
C VAL A 47 -5.79 2.74 0.58
N TYR A 48 -4.52 2.98 0.86
CA TYR A 48 -3.43 2.33 0.15
C TYR A 48 -3.40 0.81 0.37
N SER A 49 -3.64 0.36 1.60
CA SER A 49 -3.68 -1.06 1.96
C SER A 49 -4.85 -1.79 1.28
N PHE A 50 -5.99 -1.13 1.12
CA PHE A 50 -7.11 -1.68 0.35
C PHE A 50 -6.76 -1.86 -1.14
N LEU A 51 -6.05 -0.90 -1.73
CA LEU A 51 -5.54 -1.02 -3.11
C LEU A 51 -4.53 -2.18 -3.24
N LEU A 52 -3.63 -2.34 -2.26
CA LEU A 52 -2.72 -3.49 -2.20
C LEU A 52 -3.45 -4.83 -2.13
N ALA A 53 -4.51 -4.94 -1.32
CA ALA A 53 -5.37 -6.11 -1.24
C ALA A 53 -5.97 -6.45 -2.62
N ARG A 54 -6.48 -5.42 -3.30
CA ARG A 54 -7.11 -5.55 -4.61
C ARG A 54 -6.11 -6.02 -5.67
N TRP A 55 -4.87 -5.52 -5.63
CA TRP A 55 -3.83 -5.92 -6.60
C TRP A 55 -3.27 -7.32 -6.33
N SER A 56 -3.22 -7.74 -5.06
CA SER A 56 -2.80 -9.10 -4.67
C SER A 56 -3.93 -10.14 -4.75
N ASN A 57 -5.17 -9.71 -5.02
CA ASN A 57 -6.37 -10.54 -4.99
C ASN A 57 -6.58 -11.24 -3.63
N THR A 58 -6.18 -10.57 -2.56
CA THR A 58 -6.29 -11.07 -1.18
C THR A 58 -7.59 -10.58 -0.54
N LYS A 59 -8.17 -11.37 0.38
CA LYS A 59 -9.39 -10.97 1.09
C LYS A 59 -9.14 -9.69 1.90
N ALA A 60 -9.97 -8.67 1.70
CA ALA A 60 -9.86 -7.40 2.43
C ALA A 60 -9.94 -7.56 3.97
N GLN A 61 -10.62 -8.60 4.44
CA GLN A 61 -10.71 -8.94 5.86
C GLN A 61 -9.35 -9.22 6.51
N SER A 62 -8.38 -9.78 5.78
CA SER A 62 -7.04 -10.07 6.31
C SER A 62 -6.28 -8.79 6.69
N ILE A 63 -6.63 -7.65 6.07
CA ILE A 63 -6.00 -6.35 6.29
C ILE A 63 -6.69 -5.57 7.41
N LEU A 64 -7.90 -6.00 7.81
CA LEU A 64 -8.68 -5.33 8.84
C LEU A 64 -7.96 -5.34 10.19
N PHE A 65 -7.38 -6.48 10.59
CA PHE A 65 -6.68 -6.61 11.86
C PHE A 65 -5.48 -5.64 11.98
N PRO A 66 -4.53 -5.61 11.02
CA PRO A 66 -3.43 -4.64 11.05
C PRO A 66 -3.92 -3.18 11.08
N LEU A 67 -5.00 -2.84 10.37
CA LEU A 67 -5.54 -1.48 10.33
C LEU A 67 -6.23 -1.08 11.64
N VAL A 68 -6.96 -1.99 12.29
CA VAL A 68 -7.58 -1.73 13.60
C VAL A 68 -6.51 -1.58 14.67
N LEU A 69 -5.46 -2.40 14.63
CA LEU A 69 -4.30 -2.25 15.52
C LEU A 69 -3.67 -0.85 15.38
N LEU A 70 -3.45 -0.41 14.13
CA LEU A 70 -2.91 0.91 13.84
C LEU A 70 -3.86 2.05 14.27
N LEU A 71 -5.17 1.85 14.16
CA LEU A 71 -6.17 2.82 14.63
C LEU A 71 -6.10 3.00 16.15
N GLY A 72 -5.98 1.90 16.89
CA GLY A 72 -5.80 1.94 18.35
C GLY A 72 -4.56 2.75 18.75
N ALA A 73 -3.46 2.58 18.02
CA ALA A 73 -2.24 3.38 18.24
C ALA A 73 -2.41 4.85 17.82
N ALA A 74 -3.20 5.15 16.78
CA ALA A 74 -3.49 6.51 16.35
C ALA A 74 -4.23 7.32 17.43
N LEU A 75 -5.15 6.66 18.14
CA LEU A 75 -5.94 7.25 19.23
C LEU A 75 -5.16 7.39 20.54
N TRP A 76 -4.02 6.73 20.68
CA TRP A 76 -3.23 6.80 21.91
C TRP A 76 -2.52 8.16 22.02
N PRO A 77 -2.71 8.91 23.13
CA PRO A 77 -2.01 10.17 23.34
C PRO A 77 -0.49 9.95 23.55
N ASP A 78 0.32 10.96 23.20
CA ASP A 78 1.77 11.03 23.47
C ASP A 78 2.72 10.03 22.82
N VAL A 79 2.24 9.04 22.05
CA VAL A 79 3.12 8.08 21.34
C VAL A 79 3.22 8.43 19.86
N TYR A 80 4.18 9.29 19.49
CA TYR A 80 4.44 9.62 18.08
C TYR A 80 5.40 8.66 17.40
N ALA A 81 6.61 8.50 17.96
CA ALA A 81 7.62 7.63 17.37
C ALA A 81 7.14 6.17 17.26
N GLY A 82 6.49 5.67 18.32
CA GLY A 82 5.90 4.33 18.33
C GLY A 82 4.81 4.15 17.27
N PHE A 83 3.99 5.19 17.01
CA PHE A 83 2.99 5.15 15.94
C PHE A 83 3.65 5.01 14.56
N PHE A 84 4.70 5.78 14.25
CA PHE A 84 5.39 5.68 12.96
C PHE A 84 6.08 4.33 12.77
N LEU A 85 6.73 3.80 13.80
CA LEU A 85 7.35 2.48 13.74
C LEU A 85 6.30 1.39 13.53
N LEU A 86 5.17 1.47 14.23
CA LEU A 86 4.04 0.56 14.04
C LEU A 86 3.44 0.69 12.64
N LEU A 87 3.29 1.91 12.13
CA LEU A 87 2.83 2.19 10.78
C LEU A 87 3.70 1.50 9.73
N LEU A 88 5.03 1.64 9.84
CA LEU A 88 6.00 0.99 8.96
C LEU A 88 5.89 -0.54 9.07
N GLY A 89 5.84 -1.07 10.30
CA GLY A 89 5.68 -2.50 10.55
C GLY A 89 4.40 -3.08 9.96
N VAL A 90 3.26 -2.40 10.16
CA VAL A 90 1.96 -2.77 9.60
C VAL A 90 2.00 -2.75 8.08
N MET A 91 2.60 -1.73 7.47
CA MET A 91 2.75 -1.63 6.02
C MET A 91 3.62 -2.75 5.44
N SER A 92 4.70 -3.13 6.11
CA SER A 92 5.54 -4.26 5.72
C SER A 92 4.84 -5.61 5.94
N TRP A 93 4.06 -5.75 7.00
CA TRP A 93 3.24 -6.94 7.24
C TRP A 93 2.18 -7.10 6.14
N ILE A 94 1.40 -6.05 5.85
CA ILE A 94 0.36 -6.11 4.81
C ILE A 94 0.97 -6.49 3.46
N ARG A 95 2.13 -5.94 3.10
CA ARG A 95 2.80 -6.22 1.83
C ARG A 95 3.39 -7.62 1.78
N SER A 96 4.34 -7.93 2.65
CA SER A 96 5.11 -9.18 2.56
C SER A 96 4.44 -10.36 3.25
N GLY A 97 3.66 -10.11 4.31
CA GLY A 97 2.97 -11.16 5.06
C GLY A 97 1.58 -11.52 4.54
N ILE A 98 0.90 -10.61 3.84
CA ILE A 98 -0.48 -10.85 3.36
C ILE A 98 -0.55 -10.83 1.83
N CYS A 99 -0.08 -9.75 1.18
CA CYS A 99 -0.32 -9.52 -0.25
C CYS A 99 0.67 -10.25 -1.19
N PHE A 100 1.95 -10.40 -0.80
CA PHE A 100 3.01 -10.84 -1.71
C PHE A 100 3.94 -11.90 -1.08
N GLN A 101 3.36 -13.01 -0.61
CA GLN A 101 4.09 -14.10 0.06
C GLN A 101 5.06 -14.88 -0.87
N ASP A 102 4.91 -14.79 -2.19
CA ASP A 102 5.53 -15.71 -3.16
C ASP A 102 7.04 -15.50 -3.43
N LYS A 103 7.70 -14.42 -2.96
CA LYS A 103 9.12 -14.13 -3.29
C LYS A 103 9.95 -13.56 -2.12
N PRO A 104 10.51 -14.41 -1.24
CA PRO A 104 11.15 -13.94 0.00
C PRO A 104 12.39 -13.07 -0.23
N MET A 105 13.28 -13.42 -1.17
CA MET A 105 14.57 -12.71 -1.30
C MET A 105 14.45 -11.32 -1.95
N ARG A 106 13.57 -11.17 -2.95
CA ARG A 106 13.27 -9.85 -3.56
C ARG A 106 12.36 -9.02 -2.68
N GLY A 107 11.46 -9.67 -1.93
CA GLY A 107 10.64 -9.04 -0.90
C GLY A 107 11.51 -8.39 0.17
N VAL A 108 12.53 -9.09 0.67
CA VAL A 108 13.46 -8.55 1.68
C VAL A 108 14.18 -7.30 1.20
N LEU A 109 14.71 -7.27 -0.04
CA LEU A 109 15.38 -6.08 -0.57
C LEU A 109 14.42 -4.90 -0.74
N ALA A 110 13.22 -5.16 -1.27
CA ALA A 110 12.21 -4.12 -1.44
C ALA A 110 11.70 -3.60 -0.08
N GLU A 111 11.53 -4.47 0.91
CA GLU A 111 11.18 -4.08 2.27
C GLU A 111 12.27 -3.25 2.92
N LEU A 112 13.55 -3.65 2.79
CA LEU A 112 14.70 -2.86 3.27
C LEU A 112 14.70 -1.44 2.73
N ILE A 113 14.41 -1.28 1.43
CA ILE A 113 14.34 0.05 0.81
C ILE A 113 13.14 0.84 1.35
N THR A 114 11.98 0.20 1.51
CA THR A 114 10.79 0.92 2.01
C THR A 114 10.82 1.23 3.51
N ILE A 115 11.37 0.33 4.32
CA ILE A 115 11.57 0.52 5.76
C ILE A 115 12.70 1.53 5.97
N GLY A 116 13.82 1.38 5.27
CA GLY A 116 14.94 2.32 5.32
C GLY A 116 14.54 3.72 4.87
N GLY A 117 13.76 3.85 3.79
CA GLY A 117 13.18 5.11 3.36
C GLY A 117 12.20 5.69 4.39
N GLY A 118 11.34 4.85 4.98
CA GLY A 118 10.42 5.31 6.04
C GLY A 118 11.13 5.79 7.30
N ILE A 119 12.16 5.08 7.75
CA ILE A 119 12.97 5.43 8.92
C ILE A 119 13.79 6.69 8.66
N SER A 120 14.43 6.81 7.49
CA SER A 120 15.21 8.00 7.16
C SER A 120 14.32 9.24 7.15
N MET A 121 13.09 9.12 6.64
CA MET A 121 12.12 10.21 6.65
C MET A 121 11.61 10.52 8.06
N ALA A 122 11.33 9.52 8.90
CA ALA A 122 10.90 9.76 10.28
C ALA A 122 12.01 10.30 11.20
N GLY A 123 13.27 9.89 10.97
CA GLY A 123 14.41 10.19 11.84
C GLY A 123 15.22 11.43 11.44
N LEU A 124 15.38 11.70 10.15
CA LEU A 124 16.11 12.88 9.66
C LEU A 124 15.18 14.08 9.45
N TRP A 125 13.91 13.83 9.17
CA TRP A 125 12.90 14.85 8.89
C TRP A 125 11.74 14.69 9.88
N LEU A 126 11.95 15.02 11.16
CA LEU A 126 10.80 15.31 12.04
C LEU A 126 10.11 16.54 11.45
N PRO A 127 8.94 16.42 10.81
CA PRO A 127 8.45 17.48 9.97
C PRO A 127 7.92 18.60 10.86
N SER A 128 8.66 19.70 10.92
CA SER A 128 8.31 20.88 11.73
C SER A 128 7.39 21.84 10.99
N SER A 129 7.27 21.69 9.67
CA SER A 129 6.40 22.50 8.82
C SER A 129 5.45 21.67 7.97
N MET A 130 4.32 22.27 7.59
CA MET A 130 3.30 21.64 6.74
C MET A 130 3.88 21.16 5.40
N LEU A 131 4.77 21.95 4.80
CA LEU A 131 5.43 21.60 3.54
C LEU A 131 6.33 20.34 3.67
N GLN A 132 7.02 20.18 4.81
CA GLN A 132 7.81 18.98 5.08
C GLN A 132 6.92 17.73 5.19
N TRP A 133 5.69 17.87 5.71
CA TRP A 133 4.71 16.78 5.74
C TRP A 133 4.21 16.40 4.34
N GLU A 134 3.86 17.39 3.52
CA GLU A 134 3.40 17.17 2.14
C GLU A 134 4.46 16.44 1.31
N LEU A 135 5.70 16.95 1.35
CA LEU A 135 6.85 16.32 0.71
C LEU A 135 7.14 14.94 1.28
N GLY A 136 7.05 14.77 2.60
CA GLY A 136 7.25 13.49 3.27
C GLY A 136 6.26 12.42 2.81
N ILE A 137 4.97 12.76 2.72
CA ILE A 137 3.94 11.82 2.25
C ILE A 137 4.17 11.47 0.77
N TRP A 138 4.50 12.46 -0.04
CA TRP A 138 4.76 12.26 -1.45
C TRP A 138 6.00 11.39 -1.70
N LEU A 139 7.14 11.73 -1.09
CA LEU A 139 8.39 10.96 -1.17
C LEU A 139 8.21 9.54 -0.65
N PHE A 140 7.45 9.35 0.43
CA PHE A 140 7.14 8.02 0.95
C PHE A 140 6.36 7.22 -0.10
N GLY A 141 5.36 7.84 -0.74
CA GLY A 141 4.62 7.23 -1.85
C GLY A 141 5.50 6.88 -3.06
N LEU A 142 6.53 7.68 -3.36
CA LEU A 142 7.52 7.36 -4.40
C LEU A 142 8.37 6.14 -4.03
N VAL A 143 8.81 6.05 -2.77
CA VAL A 143 9.51 4.86 -2.26
C VAL A 143 8.61 3.62 -2.35
N GLN A 144 7.31 3.76 -2.08
CA GLN A 144 6.33 2.69 -2.31
C GLN A 144 6.14 2.34 -3.80
N CYS A 145 6.27 3.31 -4.72
CA CYS A 145 6.27 3.01 -6.16
C CYS A 145 7.49 2.18 -6.56
N LEU A 146 8.66 2.44 -5.97
CA LEU A 146 9.89 1.71 -6.25
C LEU A 146 9.79 0.23 -5.83
N TYR A 147 9.06 -0.07 -4.74
CA TYR A 147 8.74 -1.44 -4.34
C TYR A 147 8.13 -2.25 -5.49
N PHE A 148 7.15 -1.67 -6.19
CA PHE A 148 6.55 -2.32 -7.35
C PHE A 148 7.51 -2.44 -8.52
N TYR A 149 8.47 -1.54 -8.71
CA TYR A 149 9.45 -1.70 -9.78
C TYR A 149 10.37 -2.90 -9.51
N ILE A 150 10.84 -3.04 -8.26
CA ILE A 150 11.71 -4.14 -7.82
C ILE A 150 10.98 -5.49 -7.87
N ILE A 151 9.70 -5.52 -7.48
CA ILE A 151 8.89 -6.74 -7.49
C ILE A 151 8.30 -7.05 -8.88
N ALA A 152 7.88 -6.03 -9.64
CA ALA A 152 7.23 -6.23 -10.95
C ALA A 152 8.19 -6.71 -12.04
N TYR A 153 9.51 -6.54 -11.89
CA TYR A 153 10.49 -7.24 -12.74
C TYR A 153 10.46 -8.78 -12.58
N GLY A 154 9.55 -9.31 -11.76
CA GLY A 154 9.26 -10.73 -11.65
C GLY A 154 7.77 -11.09 -11.60
N TYR A 155 6.85 -10.18 -11.91
CA TYR A 155 5.42 -10.53 -12.06
C TYR A 155 5.14 -10.74 -13.55
N PRO A 156 5.17 -11.98 -14.08
CA PRO A 156 4.39 -12.25 -15.27
C PRO A 156 2.93 -11.94 -14.90
N ASN A 157 2.22 -11.22 -15.78
CA ASN A 157 0.80 -10.88 -15.69
C ASN A 157 -0.03 -11.95 -14.94
N ARG A 158 -0.27 -11.76 -13.64
CA ARG A 158 -1.19 -12.64 -12.87
C ARG A 158 -2.64 -12.17 -12.96
N VAL A 159 -2.93 -11.22 -13.85
CA VAL A 159 -4.28 -10.88 -14.32
C VAL A 159 -4.26 -10.76 -15.84
N GLU A 160 -3.84 -11.84 -16.48
CA GLU A 160 -4.71 -12.43 -17.48
C GLU A 160 -4.69 -13.91 -17.12
N LYS A 161 -5.63 -14.33 -16.24
CA LYS A 161 -6.25 -15.62 -16.55
C LYS A 161 -6.69 -15.39 -17.98
N VAL A 162 -5.98 -15.98 -18.94
CA VAL A 162 -6.51 -16.22 -20.27
C VAL A 162 -7.88 -16.79 -19.96
N ALA A 163 -8.90 -15.94 -20.07
CA ALA A 163 -10.26 -16.42 -20.13
C ALA A 163 -10.18 -17.25 -21.39
N ILE A 164 -9.97 -18.56 -21.23
CA ILE A 164 -10.09 -19.47 -22.34
C ILE A 164 -11.47 -19.11 -22.86
N ASP A 165 -11.48 -18.58 -24.08
CA ASP A 165 -12.70 -18.15 -24.72
C ASP A 165 -13.69 -19.31 -24.56
N PRO A 166 -14.91 -19.09 -24.04
CA PRO A 166 -15.91 -20.15 -23.95
C PRO A 166 -16.01 -20.96 -25.25
N PHE A 167 -15.73 -20.34 -26.40
CA PHE A 167 -15.62 -21.02 -27.69
C PHE A 167 -14.43 -21.98 -27.82
N GLU A 168 -13.27 -21.63 -27.28
CA GLU A 168 -12.07 -22.47 -27.33
C GLU A 168 -12.17 -23.66 -26.36
N GLN A 169 -12.84 -23.47 -25.22
CA GLN A 169 -13.26 -24.57 -24.34
C GLN A 169 -14.27 -25.49 -25.03
N ALA A 170 -15.27 -24.93 -25.72
CA ALA A 170 -16.24 -25.71 -26.48
C ALA A 170 -15.59 -26.50 -27.63
N ARG A 171 -14.59 -25.92 -28.32
CA ARG A 171 -13.84 -26.60 -29.39
C ARG A 171 -13.05 -27.80 -28.86
N GLN A 172 -12.36 -27.63 -27.74
CA GLN A 172 -11.58 -28.72 -27.12
C GLN A 172 -12.45 -29.88 -26.63
N GLU A 173 -13.65 -29.60 -26.09
CA GLU A 173 -14.59 -30.66 -25.73
C GLU A 173 -15.14 -31.37 -26.98
N LEU A 174 -15.37 -30.65 -28.08
CA LEU A 174 -15.81 -31.23 -29.34
C LEU A 174 -14.74 -32.15 -29.96
N GLU A 175 -13.47 -31.72 -29.94
CA GLU A 175 -12.32 -32.51 -30.41
C GLU A 175 -12.18 -33.81 -29.59
N ARG A 176 -12.36 -33.75 -28.26
CA ARG A 176 -12.34 -34.94 -27.38
C ARG A 176 -13.48 -35.93 -27.64
N VAL A 177 -14.64 -35.44 -28.07
CA VAL A 177 -15.77 -36.31 -28.43
C VAL A 177 -15.53 -37.00 -29.78
N LEU A 178 -14.93 -36.29 -30.73
CA LEU A 178 -14.59 -36.82 -32.05
C LEU A 178 -13.46 -37.85 -32.01
N GLU A 179 -12.46 -37.68 -31.14
CA GLU A 179 -11.36 -38.64 -30.97
C GLU A 179 -11.76 -39.93 -30.24
N ARG A 180 -12.95 -39.97 -29.62
CA ARG A 180 -13.49 -41.16 -28.92
C ARG A 180 -14.39 -42.05 -29.80
N GLN A 181 -14.62 -41.69 -31.06
CA GLN A 181 -15.31 -42.54 -32.05
C GLN A 181 -14.31 -43.22 -32.97
#